data_AF-A0A8S3X895-F1
#
_entry.id   AF-A0A8S3X895-F1
#
_cell.length_a   1.000
_cell.length_b   1.000
_cell.length_c   1.000
_cell.angle_alpha   90.00
_cell.angle_beta   90.00
_cell.angle_gamma   90.00
#
_symmetry.space_group_name_H-M   'P 1'
#
loop_
_entity.id
_entity.type
_entity.pdbx_description
1 polymer ?
#
loop_
_entity_poly.entity_id
_entity_poly.type
_entity_poly.pdbx_seq_one_letter_code
_entity_poly.pdbx_strand_id
1 'polypeptide(L)'
;MEEDNETPSSSTLKSASKERKYVQKFKTSWLEHPDFKTWLKKSDKGETKAYCKICDCDLVCGMSELLKHKNSAKHTKKMAVISQCGRMSTFLNKNQTHATNVLKMELKMCGFLAKHDLPISLVDDFVSLLRNLFPESKCLDDVHLGKQKATNILRQVTGATYKQEVIDIMKNSYFNIIIDETTDLSVKKQLAIIITFFNSLTKKSRIQIF
;
A
#
# COMPACT_ATOMS: atom_id res chain seq x y z
N MET A 1 -102.46 -0.89 5.33
CA MET A 1 -101.27 -0.59 6.14
C MET A 1 -100.24 -1.62 5.75
N GLU A 2 -99.43 -1.22 4.79
CA GLU A 2 -98.23 -1.91 4.34
C GLU A 2 -97.15 -1.71 5.40
N GLU A 3 -96.38 -2.75 5.67
CA GLU A 3 -95.07 -2.69 6.30
C GLU A 3 -94.28 -3.91 5.80
N ASP A 4 -93.11 -3.62 5.22
CA ASP A 4 -91.79 -4.22 5.42
C ASP A 4 -91.66 -5.73 5.71
N ASN A 5 -90.65 -6.39 5.14
CA ASN A 5 -89.35 -6.48 5.82
C ASN A 5 -88.35 -7.50 5.19
N GLU A 6 -87.09 -7.06 5.18
CA GLU A 6 -85.80 -7.77 5.28
C GLU A 6 -85.59 -9.24 4.88
N THR A 7 -84.49 -9.45 4.14
CA THR A 7 -83.73 -10.71 4.07
C THR A 7 -82.34 -10.54 4.68
N PRO A 8 -81.85 -11.47 5.53
CA PRO A 8 -80.43 -11.60 5.85
C PRO A 8 -79.78 -12.82 5.20
N SER A 9 -78.52 -12.62 4.82
CA SER A 9 -77.59 -13.56 4.18
C SER A 9 -76.77 -14.34 5.21
N SER A 10 -76.50 -15.63 4.95
CA SER A 10 -75.58 -16.46 5.77
C SER A 10 -74.48 -17.14 4.93
N SER A 11 -73.25 -16.76 5.30
CA SER A 11 -71.92 -17.39 5.28
C SER A 11 -71.63 -18.71 4.53
N THR A 12 -70.51 -18.72 3.79
CA THR A 12 -69.58 -19.86 3.76
C THR A 12 -68.12 -19.40 3.59
N LEU A 13 -67.23 -19.98 4.40
CA LEU A 13 -65.81 -19.65 4.60
C LEU A 13 -64.90 -20.15 3.46
N LYS A 14 -63.84 -19.39 3.11
CA LYS A 14 -62.64 -19.90 2.41
C LYS A 14 -61.37 -19.32 3.05
N SER A 15 -60.49 -20.18 3.54
CA SER A 15 -59.21 -19.86 4.16
C SER A 15 -58.12 -19.56 3.12
N ALA A 16 -57.44 -18.42 3.25
CA ALA A 16 -56.27 -18.08 2.43
C ALA A 16 -54.97 -18.58 3.10
N SER A 17 -54.28 -19.53 2.46
CA SER A 17 -52.92 -19.92 2.84
C SER A 17 -51.92 -18.85 2.42
N LYS A 18 -51.30 -18.14 3.38
CA LYS A 18 -50.21 -17.20 3.10
C LYS A 18 -48.95 -17.97 2.67
N GLU A 19 -48.63 -17.95 1.37
CA GLU A 19 -47.33 -18.41 0.88
C GLU A 19 -46.20 -17.57 1.50
N ARG A 20 -45.22 -18.25 2.12
CA ARG A 20 -44.05 -17.58 2.72
C ARG A 20 -43.14 -17.10 1.59
N LYS A 21 -43.03 -15.79 1.38
CA LYS A 21 -42.08 -15.20 0.43
C LYS A 21 -40.65 -15.60 0.82
N TYR A 22 -39.97 -16.33 -0.05
CA TYR A 22 -38.57 -16.70 0.11
C TYR A 22 -37.69 -15.45 0.13
N VAL A 23 -36.87 -15.31 1.18
CA VAL A 23 -35.93 -14.18 1.35
C VAL A 23 -34.52 -14.67 1.02
N GLN A 24 -33.96 -14.15 -0.06
CA GLN A 24 -32.63 -14.53 -0.51
C GLN A 24 -31.55 -13.89 0.39
N LYS A 25 -30.55 -14.69 0.77
CA LYS A 25 -29.34 -14.22 1.46
C LYS A 25 -28.31 -13.67 0.48
N PHE A 26 -27.44 -12.77 0.96
CA PHE A 26 -26.31 -12.22 0.24
C PHE A 26 -25.35 -13.33 -0.19
N LYS A 27 -25.04 -13.40 -1.49
CA LYS A 27 -24.04 -14.34 -2.02
C LYS A 27 -22.72 -13.61 -2.19
N THR A 28 -21.65 -14.13 -1.59
CA THR A 28 -20.30 -13.59 -1.74
C THR A 28 -19.82 -13.62 -3.18
N SER A 29 -20.27 -14.60 -3.98
CA SER A 29 -19.97 -14.70 -5.41
C SER A 29 -20.41 -13.46 -6.22
N TRP A 30 -21.38 -12.67 -5.73
CA TRP A 30 -21.77 -11.42 -6.38
C TRP A 30 -20.68 -10.33 -6.30
N LEU A 31 -19.72 -10.44 -5.37
CA LEU A 31 -18.58 -9.54 -5.29
C LEU A 31 -17.58 -9.76 -6.42
N GLU A 32 -17.62 -10.92 -7.09
CA GLU A 32 -16.75 -11.26 -8.21
C GLU A 32 -17.42 -11.03 -9.57
N HIS A 33 -18.74 -10.85 -9.58
CA HIS A 33 -19.51 -10.65 -10.80
C HIS A 33 -19.14 -9.32 -11.48
N PRO A 34 -18.89 -9.29 -12.81
CA PRO A 34 -18.46 -8.09 -13.53
C PRO A 34 -19.39 -6.88 -13.33
N ASP A 35 -20.69 -7.14 -13.26
CA ASP A 35 -21.71 -6.07 -13.16
C ASP A 35 -21.84 -5.43 -11.77
N PHE A 36 -21.34 -6.08 -10.72
CA PHE A 36 -21.60 -5.67 -9.33
C PHE A 36 -20.33 -5.39 -8.53
N LYS A 37 -19.21 -6.02 -8.89
CA LYS A 37 -17.91 -5.91 -8.19
C LYS A 37 -17.48 -4.47 -7.90
N THR A 38 -17.78 -3.55 -8.81
CA THR A 38 -17.35 -2.15 -8.73
C THR A 38 -18.06 -1.37 -7.62
N TRP A 39 -19.28 -1.75 -7.23
CA TRP A 39 -20.14 -0.93 -6.37
C TRP A 39 -20.84 -1.65 -5.22
N LEU A 40 -20.96 -2.97 -5.30
CA LEU A 40 -21.66 -3.80 -4.32
C LEU A 40 -20.74 -4.12 -3.12
N LYS A 41 -21.30 -4.08 -1.91
CA LYS A 41 -20.69 -4.54 -0.65
C LYS A 41 -21.72 -5.33 0.16
N LYS A 42 -21.26 -6.17 1.08
CA LYS A 42 -22.10 -6.71 2.15
C LYS A 42 -22.62 -5.55 3.03
N SER A 43 -23.91 -5.56 3.36
CA SER A 43 -24.51 -4.58 4.28
C SER A 43 -24.24 -4.97 5.72
N ASP A 44 -24.09 -3.97 6.60
CA ASP A 44 -23.96 -4.15 8.04
C ASP A 44 -25.31 -4.42 8.72
N LYS A 45 -26.44 -4.22 8.01
CA LYS A 45 -27.81 -4.39 8.53
C LYS A 45 -28.37 -5.82 8.39
N GLY A 46 -27.53 -6.80 8.06
CA GLY A 46 -27.87 -8.23 8.09
C GLY A 46 -27.58 -9.00 6.80
N GLU A 47 -27.63 -10.33 6.90
CA GLU A 47 -27.25 -11.28 5.83
C GLU A 47 -28.15 -11.25 4.59
N THR A 48 -29.32 -10.62 4.65
CA THR A 48 -30.30 -10.54 3.55
C THR A 48 -30.29 -9.18 2.84
N LYS A 49 -29.33 -8.31 3.19
CA LYS A 49 -29.16 -6.99 2.59
C LYS A 49 -27.80 -6.85 1.92
N ALA A 50 -27.84 -6.24 0.74
CA ALA A 50 -26.68 -5.75 0.01
C ALA A 50 -26.53 -4.24 0.24
N TYR A 51 -25.36 -3.68 0.03
CA TYR A 51 -25.13 -2.24 0.14
C TYR A 51 -24.48 -1.71 -1.14
N CYS A 52 -25.00 -0.59 -1.65
CA CYS A 52 -24.42 0.11 -2.80
C CYS A 52 -23.56 1.29 -2.34
N LYS A 53 -22.26 1.23 -2.62
CA LYS A 53 -21.29 2.29 -2.26
C LYS A 53 -21.53 3.61 -2.99
N ILE A 54 -22.17 3.57 -4.16
CA ILE A 54 -22.41 4.76 -4.99
C ILE A 54 -23.70 5.45 -4.59
N CYS A 55 -24.76 4.66 -4.45
CA CYS A 55 -26.08 5.17 -4.12
C CYS A 55 -26.23 5.48 -2.63
N ASP A 56 -25.33 4.96 -1.80
CA ASP A 56 -25.35 5.00 -0.33
C ASP A 56 -26.70 4.50 0.20
N CYS A 57 -27.03 3.25 -0.15
CA CYS A 57 -28.29 2.65 0.26
C CYS A 57 -28.18 1.12 0.37
N ASP A 58 -28.96 0.59 1.30
CA ASP A 58 -29.19 -0.84 1.44
C ASP A 58 -30.19 -1.33 0.39
N LEU A 59 -29.91 -2.49 -0.19
CA LEU A 59 -30.68 -3.16 -1.21
C LEU A 59 -31.13 -4.52 -0.70
N VAL A 60 -32.29 -4.97 -1.16
CA VAL A 60 -32.74 -6.34 -0.92
C VAL A 60 -31.86 -7.29 -1.72
N CYS A 61 -31.40 -8.38 -1.10
CA CYS A 61 -30.63 -9.38 -1.80
C CYS A 61 -31.50 -10.11 -2.83
N GLY A 62 -31.11 -10.03 -4.10
CA GLY A 62 -31.75 -10.72 -5.21
C GLY A 62 -31.13 -10.27 -6.52
N MET A 63 -30.81 -11.21 -7.42
CA MET A 63 -30.12 -10.91 -8.68
C MET A 63 -30.89 -9.87 -9.51
N SER A 64 -32.20 -10.07 -9.67
CA SER A 64 -33.08 -9.15 -10.40
C SER A 64 -33.15 -7.77 -9.75
N GLU A 65 -33.09 -7.69 -8.43
CA GLU A 65 -33.15 -6.42 -7.70
C GLU A 65 -31.85 -5.63 -7.84
N LEU A 66 -30.70 -6.32 -7.80
CA LEU A 66 -29.39 -5.72 -8.06
C LEU A 66 -29.28 -5.21 -9.51
N LEU A 67 -29.82 -5.96 -10.49
CA LEU A 67 -29.87 -5.52 -11.88
C LEU A 67 -30.78 -4.30 -12.08
N LYS A 68 -31.97 -4.30 -11.46
CA LYS A 68 -32.85 -3.13 -11.45
C LYS A 68 -32.17 -1.91 -10.83
N HIS A 69 -31.45 -2.09 -9.73
CA HIS A 69 -30.69 -1.02 -9.10
C HIS A 69 -29.59 -0.47 -10.02
N LYS A 70 -28.78 -1.35 -10.64
CA LYS A 70 -27.73 -0.98 -11.60
C LYS A 70 -28.29 -0.08 -12.71
N ASN A 71 -29.47 -0.43 -13.23
CA ASN A 71 -30.13 0.29 -14.31
C ASN A 71 -30.97 1.49 -13.84
N SER A 72 -31.07 1.73 -12.53
CA SER A 72 -31.85 2.86 -12.00
C SER A 72 -31.20 4.20 -12.35
N ALA A 73 -32.03 5.21 -12.64
CA ALA A 73 -31.57 6.55 -12.98
C ALA A 73 -30.66 7.18 -11.90
N LYS A 74 -30.90 6.85 -10.62
CA LYS A 74 -30.06 7.33 -9.50
C LYS A 74 -28.64 6.75 -9.60
N HIS A 75 -28.53 5.46 -9.87
CA HIS A 75 -27.25 4.77 -9.96
C HIS A 75 -26.46 5.20 -11.20
N THR A 76 -27.10 5.21 -12.38
CA THR A 76 -26.46 5.56 -13.65
C THR A 76 -25.94 7.00 -13.65
N LYS A 77 -26.72 7.96 -13.14
CA LYS A 77 -26.28 9.37 -13.02
C LYS A 77 -25.06 9.51 -12.11
N LYS A 78 -25.08 8.89 -10.92
CA LYS A 78 -23.94 8.94 -9.99
C LYS A 78 -22.71 8.23 -10.55
N MET A 79 -22.90 7.12 -11.28
CA MET A 79 -21.81 6.43 -11.97
C MET A 79 -21.16 7.27 -13.06
N ALA A 80 -21.96 7.97 -13.87
CA ALA A 80 -21.46 8.88 -14.90
C ALA A 80 -20.58 9.99 -14.29
N VAL A 81 -21.03 10.60 -13.19
CA VAL A 81 -20.26 11.63 -12.47
C VAL A 81 -18.92 11.09 -11.96
N ILE A 82 -18.93 9.89 -11.36
CA ILE A 82 -17.70 9.25 -10.85
C ILE A 82 -16.74 8.89 -12.00
N SER A 83 -17.25 8.48 -13.17
CA SER A 83 -16.39 8.22 -14.33
C SER A 83 -15.78 9.48 -14.95
N GLN A 84 -16.48 10.62 -14.83
CA GLN A 84 -16.03 11.91 -15.34
C GLN A 84 -15.03 12.61 -14.39
N CYS A 85 -15.15 12.35 -13.09
CA CYS A 85 -14.17 12.82 -12.11
C CYS A 85 -12.95 11.89 -12.13
N GLY A 86 -11.85 12.34 -12.75
CA GLY A 86 -10.62 11.56 -12.83
C GLY A 86 -10.16 11.05 -11.47
N ARG A 87 -9.66 9.82 -11.43
CA ARG A 87 -9.16 9.18 -10.21
C ARG A 87 -8.03 10.03 -9.62
N MET A 88 -8.23 10.60 -8.42
CA MET A 88 -7.25 11.46 -7.73
C MET A 88 -5.87 10.79 -7.52
N SER A 89 -5.82 9.45 -7.62
CA SER A 89 -4.60 8.64 -7.55
C SER A 89 -3.54 9.01 -8.58
N THR A 90 -3.92 9.52 -9.76
CA THR A 90 -2.95 9.83 -10.83
C THR A 90 -2.09 11.05 -10.46
N PHE A 91 -2.64 12.00 -9.71
CA PHE A 91 -1.90 13.17 -9.22
C PHE A 91 -0.98 12.82 -8.04
N LEU A 92 -1.44 11.96 -7.12
CA LEU A 92 -0.62 11.46 -6.01
C LEU A 92 0.60 10.66 -6.52
N ASN A 93 0.41 9.85 -7.55
CA ASN A 93 1.49 9.03 -8.11
C ASN A 93 2.60 9.87 -8.74
N LYS A 94 2.30 10.94 -9.49
CA LYS A 94 3.33 11.76 -10.14
C LYS A 94 4.29 12.42 -9.14
N ASN A 95 3.76 12.99 -8.05
CA ASN A 95 4.58 13.60 -7.00
C ASN A 95 5.42 12.56 -6.25
N GLN A 96 4.85 11.36 -6.02
CA GLN A 96 5.59 10.25 -5.43
C GLN A 96 6.76 9.80 -6.32
N THR A 97 6.57 9.75 -7.64
CA THR A 97 7.64 9.38 -8.59
C THR A 97 8.77 10.41 -8.60
N HIS A 98 8.45 11.70 -8.52
CA HIS A 98 9.49 12.75 -8.46
C HIS A 98 10.31 12.64 -7.17
N ALA A 99 9.65 12.60 -6.01
CA ALA A 99 10.32 12.51 -4.71
C ALA A 99 11.20 11.24 -4.59
N THR A 100 10.72 10.10 -5.11
CA THR A 100 11.51 8.86 -5.12
C THR A 100 12.72 8.92 -6.04
N ASN A 101 12.65 9.68 -7.14
CA ASN A 101 13.80 9.90 -8.01
C ASN A 101 14.87 10.77 -7.35
N VAL A 102 14.49 11.83 -6.63
CA VAL A 102 15.41 12.66 -5.84
C VAL A 102 16.14 11.80 -4.81
N LEU A 103 15.40 11.02 -4.01
CA LEU A 103 15.97 10.11 -3.01
C LEU A 103 16.92 9.07 -3.62
N LYS A 104 16.55 8.49 -4.77
CA LYS A 104 17.39 7.54 -5.50
C LYS A 104 18.70 8.18 -5.96
N MET A 105 18.64 9.44 -6.40
CA MET A 105 19.82 10.17 -6.83
C MET A 105 20.75 10.45 -5.65
N GLU A 106 20.20 10.93 -4.53
CA GLU A 106 20.97 11.17 -3.29
C GLU A 106 21.68 9.90 -2.79
N LEU A 107 20.95 8.78 -2.76
CA LEU A 107 21.50 7.49 -2.34
C LEU A 107 22.63 7.03 -3.29
N LYS A 108 22.46 7.20 -4.61
CA LYS A 108 23.48 6.85 -5.59
C LYS A 108 24.73 7.72 -5.46
N MET A 109 24.58 9.02 -5.24
CA MET A 109 25.72 9.91 -5.00
C MET A 109 26.49 9.50 -3.75
N CYS A 110 25.79 9.25 -2.64
CA CYS A 110 26.41 8.76 -1.40
C CYS A 110 27.13 7.42 -1.62
N GLY A 111 26.46 6.48 -2.30
CA GLY A 111 27.02 5.17 -2.60
C GLY A 111 28.25 5.24 -3.51
N PHE A 112 28.29 6.18 -4.46
CA PHE A 112 29.47 6.42 -5.29
C PHE A 112 30.66 6.89 -4.45
N LEU A 113 30.47 7.91 -3.60
CA LEU A 113 31.51 8.40 -2.70
C LEU A 113 32.05 7.28 -1.80
N ALA A 114 31.17 6.51 -1.17
CA ALA A 114 31.55 5.41 -0.29
C ALA A 114 32.28 4.28 -1.02
N LYS A 115 31.85 3.95 -2.25
CA LYS A 115 32.48 2.90 -3.06
C LYS A 115 33.91 3.25 -3.46
N HIS A 116 34.20 4.53 -3.66
CA HIS A 116 35.49 5.02 -4.13
C HIS A 116 36.36 5.62 -3.01
N ASP A 117 35.97 5.44 -1.75
CA ASP A 117 36.68 5.96 -0.56
C ASP A 117 36.93 7.48 -0.64
N LEU A 118 35.94 8.22 -1.13
CA LEU A 118 36.02 9.67 -1.27
C LEU A 118 35.50 10.37 0.00
N PRO A 119 36.10 11.51 0.39
CA PRO A 119 35.61 12.29 1.53
C PRO A 119 34.13 12.67 1.37
N ILE A 120 33.31 12.41 2.39
CA ILE A 120 31.87 12.73 2.38
C ILE A 120 31.63 14.24 2.22
N SER A 121 32.57 15.09 2.65
CA SER A 121 32.50 16.54 2.45
C SER A 121 32.52 16.95 0.98
N LEU A 122 32.98 16.09 0.07
CA LEU A 122 32.97 16.36 -1.38
C LEU A 122 31.54 16.39 -1.95
N VAL A 123 30.53 15.89 -1.21
CA VAL A 123 29.17 15.79 -1.72
C VAL A 123 28.56 17.15 -2.07
N ASP A 124 28.88 18.19 -1.29
CA ASP A 124 28.38 19.55 -1.51
C ASP A 124 28.89 20.11 -2.86
N ASP A 125 30.20 19.99 -3.12
CA ASP A 125 30.82 20.39 -4.38
C ASP A 125 30.36 19.51 -5.56
N PHE A 126 30.16 18.21 -5.30
CA PHE A 126 29.71 17.26 -6.32
C PHE A 126 28.29 17.57 -6.80
N VAL A 127 27.37 17.90 -5.87
CA VAL A 127 26.00 18.32 -6.22
C VAL A 127 26.04 19.64 -6.99
N SER A 128 26.88 20.59 -6.58
CA SER A 128 27.07 21.86 -7.29
C SER A 128 27.56 21.66 -8.73
N LEU A 129 28.58 20.80 -8.92
CA LEU A 129 29.07 20.42 -10.24
C LEU A 129 27.97 19.82 -11.12
N LEU A 130 27.18 18.88 -10.57
CA LEU A 130 26.12 18.23 -11.34
C LEU A 130 25.02 19.19 -11.77
N ARG A 131 24.64 20.16 -10.93
CA ARG A 131 23.67 21.20 -11.32
C ARG A 131 24.21 22.07 -12.48
N ASN A 132 25.50 22.39 -12.46
CA ASN A 132 26.13 23.14 -13.55
C ASN A 132 26.20 22.35 -14.86
N LEU A 133 26.48 21.04 -14.78
CA LEU A 133 26.56 20.18 -15.96
C LEU A 133 25.19 19.84 -16.57
N PHE A 134 24.13 19.86 -15.76
CA PHE A 134 22.78 19.48 -16.18
C PHE A 134 21.71 20.51 -15.76
N PRO A 135 21.70 21.72 -16.33
CA PRO A 135 20.79 22.80 -15.92
C PRO A 135 19.29 22.51 -16.16
N GLU A 136 18.96 21.63 -17.11
CA GLU A 136 17.58 21.27 -17.46
C GLU A 136 16.93 20.29 -16.47
N SER A 137 17.68 19.79 -15.49
CA SER A 137 17.25 18.71 -14.61
C SER A 137 16.53 19.20 -13.35
N LYS A 138 15.20 19.26 -13.41
CA LYS A 138 14.34 19.57 -12.24
C LYS A 138 14.59 18.69 -11.02
N CYS A 139 15.04 17.45 -11.24
CA CYS A 139 15.35 16.51 -10.16
C CYS A 139 16.60 16.95 -9.38
N LEU A 140 17.63 17.49 -10.07
CA LEU A 140 18.88 17.95 -9.44
C LEU A 140 18.69 19.24 -8.64
N ASP A 141 17.75 20.08 -9.05
CA ASP A 141 17.37 21.28 -8.30
C ASP A 141 16.78 20.90 -6.93
N ASP A 142 15.98 19.85 -6.90
CA ASP A 142 15.33 19.34 -5.69
C ASP A 142 16.23 18.43 -4.83
N VAL A 143 17.41 18.02 -5.32
CA VAL A 143 18.39 17.27 -4.52
C VAL A 143 18.98 18.19 -3.45
N HIS A 144 18.67 17.93 -2.19
CA HIS A 144 19.20 18.67 -1.05
C HIS A 144 20.10 17.75 -0.25
N LEU A 145 21.36 17.61 -0.71
CA LEU A 145 22.33 16.69 -0.15
C LEU A 145 23.60 17.41 0.27
N GLY A 146 23.77 17.60 1.57
CA GLY A 146 25.03 18.08 2.16
C GLY A 146 25.65 17.05 3.09
N LYS A 147 26.87 17.33 3.57
CA LYS A 147 27.67 16.42 4.41
C LYS A 147 26.89 15.70 5.52
N GLN A 148 26.08 16.41 6.30
CA GLN A 148 25.32 15.81 7.42
C GLN A 148 24.29 14.79 6.93
N LYS A 149 23.53 15.14 5.88
CA LYS A 149 22.53 14.24 5.30
C LYS A 149 23.20 13.03 4.64
N ALA A 150 24.28 13.23 3.89
CA ALA A 150 25.05 12.15 3.30
C ALA A 150 25.60 11.18 4.36
N THR A 151 26.15 11.73 5.45
CA THR A 151 26.61 10.93 6.60
C THR A 151 25.48 10.10 7.20
N ASN A 152 24.29 10.69 7.38
CA ASN A 152 23.13 9.97 7.89
C ASN A 152 22.60 8.90 6.92
N ILE A 153 22.57 9.17 5.62
CA ILE A 153 22.18 8.18 4.60
C ILE A 153 23.16 7.00 4.62
N LEU A 154 24.46 7.26 4.65
CA LEU A 154 25.47 6.21 4.70
C LEU A 154 25.39 5.41 6.00
N ARG A 155 25.27 6.06 7.16
CA ARG A 155 25.26 5.39 8.47
C ARG A 155 23.96 4.65 8.74
N GLN A 156 22.82 5.34 8.60
CA GLN A 156 21.52 4.87 9.09
C GLN A 156 20.74 4.09 8.06
N VAL A 157 20.99 4.30 6.76
CA VAL A 157 20.29 3.59 5.69
C VAL A 157 21.19 2.51 5.14
N THR A 158 22.32 2.89 4.52
CA THR A 158 23.20 1.94 3.83
C THR A 158 23.87 1.00 4.82
N GLY A 159 24.49 1.55 5.87
CA GLY A 159 25.20 0.79 6.90
C GLY A 159 24.27 -0.11 7.71
N ALA A 160 23.08 0.37 8.07
CA ALA A 160 22.10 -0.44 8.80
C ALA A 160 21.57 -1.61 7.94
N THR A 161 21.25 -1.35 6.66
CA THR A 161 20.78 -2.38 5.74
C THR A 161 21.85 -3.44 5.52
N TYR A 162 23.08 -3.02 5.23
CA TYR A 162 24.20 -3.92 5.01
C TYR A 162 24.55 -4.72 6.27
N LYS A 163 24.50 -4.11 7.46
CA LYS A 163 24.66 -4.81 8.74
C LYS A 163 23.60 -5.92 8.89
N GLN A 164 22.35 -5.64 8.56
CA GLN A 164 21.28 -6.62 8.64
C GLN A 164 21.49 -7.77 7.65
N GLU A 165 21.90 -7.48 6.42
CA GLU A 165 22.26 -8.49 5.42
C GLU A 165 23.39 -9.42 5.91
N VAL A 166 24.44 -8.85 6.51
CA VAL A 166 25.55 -9.64 7.07
C VAL A 166 25.06 -10.52 8.22
N ILE A 167 24.20 -10.00 9.10
CA ILE A 167 23.59 -10.79 10.19
C ILE A 167 22.78 -11.96 9.63
N ASP A 168 21.99 -11.75 8.59
CA ASP A 168 21.16 -12.80 8.01
C ASP A 168 22.01 -13.86 7.29
N ILE A 169 23.15 -13.48 6.68
CA ILE A 169 24.13 -14.44 6.16
C ILE A 169 24.73 -15.27 7.30
N MET A 170 25.16 -14.64 8.40
CA MET A 170 25.77 -15.32 9.54
C MET A 170 24.84 -16.33 10.22
N LYS A 171 23.52 -16.07 10.24
CA LYS A 171 22.53 -17.01 10.79
C LYS A 171 22.41 -18.30 9.98
N ASN A 172 22.77 -18.27 8.69
CA ASN A 172 22.51 -19.36 7.74
C ASN A 172 23.80 -19.99 7.18
N SER A 173 24.97 -19.56 7.64
CA SER A 173 26.25 -20.04 7.12
C SER A 173 27.33 -20.07 8.19
N TYR A 174 28.34 -20.94 8.00
CA TYR A 174 29.53 -20.93 8.84
C TYR A 174 30.35 -19.66 8.59
N PHE A 175 30.86 -19.07 9.67
CA PHE A 175 31.73 -17.91 9.64
C PHE A 175 32.85 -18.06 10.68
N ASN A 176 33.93 -17.33 10.48
CA ASN A 176 35.00 -17.17 11.45
C ASN A 176 34.89 -15.79 12.11
N ILE A 177 35.21 -15.71 13.41
CA ILE A 177 35.24 -14.48 14.18
C ILE A 177 36.62 -14.29 14.80
N ILE A 178 37.18 -13.11 14.64
CA ILE A 178 38.44 -12.68 15.26
C ILE A 178 38.08 -11.49 16.14
N ILE A 179 38.45 -11.58 17.42
CA ILE A 179 38.17 -10.56 18.42
C ILE A 179 39.51 -10.11 18.97
N ASP A 180 39.77 -8.80 18.95
CA ASP A 180 41.00 -8.22 19.46
C ASP A 180 40.69 -6.98 20.33
N GLU A 181 41.33 -6.89 21.50
CA GLU A 181 41.18 -5.75 22.41
C GLU A 181 42.44 -4.90 22.33
N THR A 182 42.30 -3.64 21.91
CA THR A 182 43.44 -2.72 21.84
C THR A 182 43.41 -1.77 23.04
N THR A 183 44.53 -1.68 23.76
CA THR A 183 44.75 -0.65 24.79
C THR A 183 45.56 0.50 24.21
N ASP A 184 44.90 1.58 23.85
CA ASP A 184 45.54 2.87 23.60
C ASP A 184 45.89 3.54 24.95
N LEU A 185 46.82 4.50 24.98
CA LEU A 185 47.11 5.33 26.17
C LEU A 185 45.89 6.19 26.60
N SER A 186 44.87 6.22 25.76
CA SER A 186 43.53 6.75 26.01
C SER A 186 42.73 5.87 26.99
N VAL A 187 41.87 6.50 27.81
CA VAL A 187 40.95 5.82 28.74
C VAL A 187 39.81 5.05 28.00
N LYS A 188 39.77 5.11 26.66
CA LYS A 188 38.73 4.45 25.86
C LYS A 188 39.17 3.04 25.45
N LYS A 189 38.54 2.03 26.05
CA LYS A 189 38.65 0.65 25.59
C LYS A 189 38.04 0.50 24.20
N GLN A 190 38.74 -0.21 23.32
CA GLN A 190 38.29 -0.51 21.96
C GLN A 190 38.38 -2.02 21.74
N LEU A 191 37.32 -2.59 21.19
CA LEU A 191 37.22 -4.00 20.82
C LEU A 191 37.00 -4.06 19.31
N ALA A 192 37.96 -4.62 18.59
CA ALA A 192 37.82 -4.89 17.17
C ALA A 192 37.19 -6.26 16.98
N ILE A 193 36.09 -6.32 16.22
CA ILE A 193 35.45 -7.59 15.85
C ILE A 193 35.52 -7.73 14.34
N ILE A 194 36.25 -8.73 13.87
CA ILE A 194 36.40 -9.05 12.45
C ILE A 194 35.68 -10.35 12.17
N ILE A 195 34.77 -10.32 11.21
CA ILE A 195 34.00 -11.48 10.77
C ILE A 195 34.41 -11.85 9.36
N THR A 196 34.81 -13.10 9.15
CA THR A 196 35.12 -13.65 7.83
C THR A 196 34.07 -14.69 7.46
N PHE A 197 33.41 -14.51 6.33
CA PHE A 197 32.35 -15.42 5.88
C PHE A 197 32.41 -15.66 4.37
N PHE A 198 31.91 -16.81 3.92
CA PHE A 198 31.78 -17.10 2.50
C PHE A 198 30.43 -16.62 1.97
N ASN A 199 30.47 -15.69 1.02
CA ASN A 199 29.25 -15.22 0.36
C ASN A 199 28.90 -16.16 -0.80
N SER A 200 27.83 -16.93 -0.64
CA SER A 200 27.38 -17.95 -1.60
C SER A 200 26.95 -17.39 -2.96
N LEU A 201 26.45 -16.14 -2.98
CA LEU A 201 26.00 -15.44 -4.20
C LEU A 201 27.19 -15.00 -5.05
N THR A 202 28.19 -14.40 -4.42
CA THR A 202 29.39 -13.89 -5.11
C THR A 202 30.50 -14.92 -5.25
N LYS A 203 30.35 -16.09 -4.61
CA LYS A 203 31.35 -17.17 -4.52
C LYS A 203 32.72 -16.69 -4.02
N LYS A 204 32.72 -15.74 -3.09
CA LYS A 204 33.94 -15.12 -2.53
C LYS A 204 33.89 -15.07 -1.01
N SER A 205 35.04 -15.27 -0.39
CA SER A 205 35.26 -14.95 1.02
C SER A 205 35.24 -13.42 1.19
N ARG A 206 34.52 -12.94 2.20
CA ARG A 206 34.45 -11.53 2.56
C ARG A 206 34.87 -11.34 4.01
N ILE A 207 35.48 -10.19 4.26
CA ILE A 207 35.92 -9.76 5.59
C ILE A 207 35.10 -8.52 5.94
N GLN A 208 34.51 -8.51 7.14
CA GLN A 208 33.77 -7.38 7.68
C GLN A 208 34.34 -7.00 9.04
N ILE A 209 34.58 -5.70 9.25
CA ILE A 209 35.06 -5.13 10.51
C ILE A 209 33.89 -4.40 11.18
N PHE A 210 33.72 -4.59 12.48
CA PHE A 210 32.75 -3.93 13.34
C PHE A 210 33.43 -3.14 14.45
#